data_AF-A0A411YDU4-F1
#
_entry.id   AF-A0A411YDU4-F1
#
_cell.length_a   1.000
_cell.length_b   1.000
_cell.length_c   1.000
_cell.angle_alpha   90.00
_cell.angle_beta   90.00
_cell.angle_gamma   90.00
#
_symmetry.space_group_name_H-M   'P 1'
#
loop_
_entity.id
_entity.type
_entity.pdbx_description
1 polymer ?
#
loop_
_entity_poly.entity_id
_entity_poly.type
_entity_poly.pdbx_seq_one_letter_code
_entity_poly.pdbx_strand_id
1 'polypeptide(L)'
;MEWARVISGETRRRGVGPLLSPVKEAARFQDRSLRGVLLGSVKVTGCHHADDCLTETGPNWSELRYCSRFAEPDAWHWTLADPEPLDEPIPMRGRQGLWRVEVEGAV
;
A
#
# COMPACT_ATOMS: atom_id res chain seq x y z
N MET A 1 41.81 8.67 6.89
CA MET A 1 40.50 8.28 7.46
C MET A 1 39.76 7.50 6.38
N GLU A 2 39.80 6.19 6.56
CA GLU A 2 39.15 5.09 5.82
C GLU A 2 37.64 5.11 6.17
N TRP A 3 36.69 4.77 5.29
CA TRP A 3 36.17 3.45 4.87
C TRP A 3 35.00 3.75 3.87
N ALA A 4 34.50 2.93 2.94
CA ALA A 4 34.71 1.55 2.53
C ALA A 4 34.34 1.40 1.03
N ARG A 5 35.05 0.51 0.33
CA ARG A 5 34.72 -0.01 -1.00
C ARG A 5 33.57 -1.03 -0.91
N VAL A 6 32.66 -1.02 -1.87
CA VAL A 6 31.85 -2.21 -2.21
C VAL A 6 32.32 -2.76 -3.55
N ILE A 7 32.55 -4.07 -3.53
CA ILE A 7 33.24 -4.89 -4.51
C ILE A 7 32.31 -5.20 -5.70
N SER A 8 32.87 -5.13 -6.90
CA SER A 8 32.25 -5.68 -8.12
C SER A 8 32.11 -7.19 -7.98
N GLY A 9 30.87 -7.69 -7.98
CA GLY A 9 30.54 -9.10 -8.11
C GLY A 9 29.71 -9.33 -9.36
N GLU A 10 30.36 -9.64 -10.47
CA GLU A 10 29.70 -10.11 -11.69
C GLU A 10 29.12 -11.51 -11.44
N THR A 11 27.79 -11.67 -11.54
CA THR A 11 27.17 -13.00 -11.68
C THR A 11 26.30 -13.02 -12.93
N ARG A 12 26.88 -13.58 -13.98
CA ARG A 12 26.21 -13.99 -15.22
C ARG A 12 25.12 -15.03 -14.90
N ARG A 13 23.86 -14.74 -15.21
CA ARG A 13 22.84 -15.77 -15.50
C ARG A 13 22.15 -15.44 -16.82
N ARG A 14 22.41 -16.28 -17.83
CA ARG A 14 21.51 -16.49 -18.97
C ARG A 14 20.24 -17.17 -18.43
N GLY A 15 19.07 -16.78 -18.92
CA GLY A 15 17.83 -17.52 -18.68
C GLY A 15 16.60 -16.72 -19.06
N VAL A 16 16.00 -17.07 -20.20
CA VAL A 16 14.68 -16.62 -20.63
C VAL A 16 13.61 -17.33 -19.79
N GLY A 17 12.64 -16.57 -19.26
CA GLY A 17 11.31 -17.04 -18.87
C GLY A 17 10.87 -16.75 -17.42
N PRO A 18 9.56 -16.80 -17.12
CA PRO A 18 8.42 -16.22 -17.84
C PRO A 18 8.01 -14.88 -17.21
N LEU A 19 7.17 -14.09 -17.91
CA LEU A 19 6.49 -12.91 -17.37
C LEU A 19 5.91 -13.23 -15.98
N LEU A 20 6.46 -12.61 -14.94
CA LEU A 20 5.98 -12.77 -13.58
C LEU A 20 4.58 -12.16 -13.52
N SER A 21 3.60 -12.95 -13.10
CA SER A 21 2.25 -12.46 -12.87
C SER A 21 2.26 -11.32 -11.84
N PRO A 22 1.34 -10.35 -11.93
CA PRO A 22 1.29 -9.17 -11.04
C PRO A 22 1.07 -9.51 -9.55
N VAL A 23 0.91 -10.79 -9.21
CA VAL A 23 0.69 -11.26 -7.84
C VAL A 23 1.98 -11.32 -7.01
N LYS A 24 3.17 -11.38 -7.64
CA LYS A 24 4.44 -11.46 -6.90
C LYS A 24 4.96 -10.12 -6.35
N GLU A 25 4.50 -8.98 -6.85
CA GLU A 25 4.85 -7.66 -6.28
C GLU A 25 4.19 -7.40 -4.93
N ALA A 26 2.96 -7.87 -4.73
CA ALA A 26 2.24 -7.75 -3.45
C ALA A 26 2.90 -8.55 -2.30
N ALA A 27 3.81 -9.49 -2.60
CA ALA A 27 4.45 -10.33 -1.58
C ALA A 27 5.54 -9.59 -0.78
N ARG A 28 6.06 -8.44 -1.24
CA ARG A 28 7.18 -7.74 -0.58
C ARG A 28 6.81 -7.08 0.76
N PHE A 29 5.53 -6.83 1.02
CA PHE A 29 5.06 -6.15 2.24
C PHE A 29 4.38 -7.08 3.25
N GLN A 30 4.53 -8.40 3.12
CA GLN A 30 3.97 -9.34 4.09
C GLN A 30 4.75 -9.40 5.42
N ASP A 31 5.87 -8.69 5.53
CA ASP A 31 6.57 -8.54 6.80
C ASP A 31 5.78 -7.62 7.74
N ARG A 32 4.99 -8.25 8.61
CA ARG A 32 4.19 -7.58 9.65
C ARG A 32 5.04 -6.86 10.72
N SER A 33 6.37 -6.97 10.66
CA SER A 33 7.28 -6.22 11.51
C SER A 33 7.51 -4.78 11.04
N LEU A 34 7.24 -4.48 9.76
CA LEU A 34 7.39 -3.13 9.21
C LEU A 34 6.31 -2.21 9.79
N ARG A 35 6.73 -1.31 10.67
CA ARG A 35 5.89 -0.30 11.32
C ARG A 35 6.60 1.04 11.28
N GLY A 36 5.83 2.13 11.23
CA GLY A 36 6.41 3.47 11.17
C GLY A 36 7.22 3.70 9.90
N VAL A 37 6.66 3.26 8.76
CA VAL A 37 7.27 3.41 7.44
C VAL A 37 6.22 3.90 6.43
N LEU A 38 6.67 4.63 5.41
CA LEU A 38 5.91 4.88 4.19
C LEU A 38 6.11 3.69 3.24
N LEU A 39 4.99 3.15 2.72
CA LEU A 39 4.99 1.90 1.93
C LEU A 39 4.75 2.12 0.43
N GLY A 40 4.14 3.23 0.06
CA GLY A 40 3.57 3.41 -1.27
C GLY A 40 2.61 4.57 -1.32
N SER A 41 2.00 4.73 -2.48
CA SER A 41 0.93 5.68 -2.73
C SER A 41 -0.30 4.98 -3.33
N VAL A 42 -1.41 5.70 -3.34
CA VAL A 42 -2.66 5.33 -3.99
C VAL A 42 -3.28 6.60 -4.54
N LYS A 43 -4.05 6.48 -5.61
CA LYS A 43 -4.88 7.58 -6.11
C LYS A 43 -6.20 7.63 -5.38
N VAL A 44 -6.53 8.77 -4.77
CA VAL A 44 -7.89 9.02 -4.27
C VAL A 44 -8.77 9.42 -5.45
N THR A 45 -9.83 8.66 -5.68
CA THR A 45 -10.75 8.84 -6.82
C THR A 45 -12.16 9.26 -6.41
N GLY A 46 -12.49 9.15 -5.14
CA GLY A 46 -13.79 9.52 -4.61
C GLY A 46 -13.88 9.37 -3.10
N CYS A 47 -15.00 9.81 -2.55
CA CYS A 47 -15.37 9.67 -1.14
C CYS A 47 -16.90 9.56 -1.07
N HIS A 48 -17.43 8.58 -0.35
CA HIS A 48 -18.87 8.38 -0.17
C HIS A 48 -19.18 8.01 1.27
N HIS A 49 -20.42 8.23 1.71
CA HIS A 49 -20.86 7.80 3.03
C HIS A 49 -21.21 6.31 3.01
N ALA A 50 -21.14 5.62 4.15
CA ALA A 50 -21.50 4.21 4.27
C ALA A 50 -22.93 3.92 3.77
N ASP A 51 -23.85 4.88 3.92
CA ASP A 51 -25.23 4.79 3.43
C ASP A 51 -25.31 4.66 1.90
N ASP A 52 -24.32 5.17 1.17
CA ASP A 52 -24.29 5.15 -0.29
C ASP A 52 -23.80 3.81 -0.86
N CYS A 53 -23.19 2.95 -0.03
CA CYS A 53 -22.58 1.70 -0.48
C CYS A 53 -23.03 0.45 0.28
N LEU A 54 -24.05 0.57 1.13
CA LEU A 54 -24.68 -0.57 1.80
C LEU A 54 -25.44 -1.42 0.77
N THR A 55 -24.93 -2.60 0.46
CA THR A 55 -25.50 -3.49 -0.57
C THR A 55 -26.42 -4.56 0.00
N GLU A 56 -26.18 -5.00 1.24
CA GLU A 56 -26.97 -6.04 1.91
C GLU A 56 -27.10 -5.73 3.41
N THR A 57 -28.28 -6.03 3.96
CA THR A 57 -28.58 -5.87 5.39
C THR A 57 -29.00 -7.19 6.00
N GLY A 58 -28.44 -7.53 7.17
CA GLY A 58 -28.90 -8.64 8.01
C GLY A 58 -29.29 -8.15 9.42
N PRO A 59 -29.81 -9.04 10.28
CA PRO A 59 -30.26 -8.69 11.63
C PRO A 59 -29.13 -8.23 12.58
N ASN A 60 -27.87 -8.37 12.18
CA ASN A 60 -26.71 -7.93 12.96
C ASN A 60 -25.66 -7.24 12.06
N TRP A 61 -24.76 -6.48 12.70
CA TRP A 61 -23.74 -5.68 12.02
C TRP A 61 -22.75 -6.52 11.20
N SER A 62 -22.54 -7.80 11.54
CA SER A 62 -21.61 -8.69 10.83
C SER A 62 -22.12 -9.16 9.46
N GLU A 63 -23.42 -9.00 9.23
CA GLU A 63 -24.08 -9.32 7.97
C GLU A 63 -24.20 -8.11 7.04
N LEU A 64 -23.81 -6.92 7.48
CA LEU A 64 -23.73 -5.75 6.61
C LEU A 64 -22.66 -5.96 5.54
N ARG A 65 -22.97 -5.54 4.31
CA ARG A 65 -22.04 -5.56 3.18
C ARG A 65 -21.90 -4.15 2.60
N TYR A 66 -20.64 -3.71 2.51
CA TYR A 66 -20.26 -2.40 2.01
C TYR A 66 -19.31 -2.54 0.81
N CYS A 67 -18.80 -1.41 0.30
CA CYS A 67 -17.81 -1.34 -0.77
C CYS A 67 -16.49 -2.10 -0.49
N SER A 68 -16.24 -2.51 0.75
CA SER A 68 -15.06 -3.27 1.17
C SER A 68 -15.34 -4.07 2.45
N ARG A 69 -14.63 -5.18 2.66
CA ARG A 69 -14.67 -5.94 3.93
C ARG A 69 -14.07 -5.20 5.13
N PHE A 70 -13.38 -4.07 4.88
CA PHE A 70 -12.76 -3.22 5.90
C PHE A 70 -13.53 -1.91 6.10
N ALA A 71 -14.64 -1.73 5.39
CA ALA A 71 -15.47 -0.55 5.52
C ALA A 71 -16.27 -0.62 6.84
N GLU A 72 -16.15 0.43 7.65
CA GLU A 72 -16.89 0.59 8.90
C GLU A 72 -18.29 1.19 8.62
N PRO A 73 -19.33 0.78 9.37
CA PRO A 73 -20.64 1.43 9.32
C PRO A 73 -20.55 2.88 9.79
N ASP A 74 -21.48 3.74 9.33
CA ASP A 74 -21.59 5.16 9.74
C ASP A 74 -20.28 5.96 9.59
N ALA A 75 -19.53 5.66 8.52
CA ALA A 75 -18.26 6.30 8.22
C ALA A 75 -18.19 6.77 6.77
N TRP A 76 -17.31 7.74 6.51
CA TRP A 76 -16.92 8.12 5.15
C TRP A 76 -15.85 7.16 4.62
N HIS A 77 -16.08 6.62 3.44
CA HIS A 77 -15.16 5.68 2.78
C HIS A 77 -14.45 6.36 1.61
N TRP A 78 -13.12 6.25 1.57
CA TRP A 78 -12.35 6.69 0.40
C TRP A 78 -12.33 5.63 -0.67
N THR A 79 -12.58 6.05 -1.92
CA THR A 79 -12.37 5.21 -3.10
C THR A 79 -10.94 5.37 -3.57
N LEU A 80 -10.18 4.28 -3.55
CA LEU A 80 -8.76 4.25 -3.86
C LEU A 80 -8.53 3.45 -5.14
N ALA A 81 -7.66 3.95 -6.00
CA ALA A 81 -7.23 3.31 -7.24
C ALA A 81 -5.70 3.37 -7.36
N ASP A 82 -5.15 2.69 -8.38
CA ASP A 82 -3.75 2.78 -8.79
C ASP A 82 -2.77 2.65 -7.61
N PRO A 83 -2.74 1.51 -6.89
CA PRO A 83 -1.78 1.32 -5.82
C PRO A 83 -0.36 1.20 -6.37
N GLU A 84 0.51 2.10 -5.94
CA GLU A 84 1.91 2.18 -6.35
C GLU A 84 2.82 1.94 -5.13
N PRO A 85 3.31 0.71 -4.92
CA PRO A 85 4.26 0.44 -3.85
C PRO A 85 5.60 1.13 -4.11
N LEU A 86 6.27 1.56 -3.03
CA LEU A 86 7.68 1.96 -3.11
C LEU A 86 8.58 0.72 -3.26
N ASP A 87 9.72 0.88 -3.95
CA ASP A 87 10.71 -0.19 -4.07
C ASP A 87 11.26 -0.62 -2.70
N GLU A 88 11.48 0.36 -1.81
CA GLU A 88 11.95 0.18 -0.44
C GLU A 88 11.09 1.01 0.54
N PRO A 89 10.70 0.45 1.70
CA PRO A 89 10.00 1.22 2.73
C PRO A 89 10.85 2.36 3.28
N ILE A 90 10.27 3.54 3.46
CA ILE A 90 10.97 4.71 4.01
C ILE A 90 10.59 4.88 5.49
N PRO A 91 11.52 4.79 6.45
CA PRO A 91 11.24 5.05 7.86
C PRO A 91 10.63 6.44 8.08
N MET A 92 9.40 6.48 8.60
CA MET A 92 8.66 7.73 8.81
C MET A 92 7.62 7.59 9.92
N ARG A 93 7.62 8.53 10.87
CA ARG A 93 6.60 8.60 11.91
C ARG A 93 5.26 9.07 11.32
N GLY A 94 4.22 8.27 11.49
CA GLY A 94 2.85 8.66 11.16
C GLY A 94 2.38 9.87 11.97
N ARG A 95 1.45 10.64 11.40
CA ARG A 95 0.84 11.82 12.03
C ARG A 95 -0.69 11.67 11.97
N GLN A 96 -1.43 12.57 12.61
CA GLN A 96 -2.89 12.62 12.49
C GLN A 96 -3.29 13.66 11.40
N GLY A 97 -4.41 13.43 10.72
CA GLY A 97 -4.89 14.27 9.62
C GLY A 97 -4.24 13.95 8.28
N LEU A 98 -4.38 14.84 7.30
CA LEU A 98 -3.62 14.78 6.05
C LEU A 98 -2.39 15.70 6.19
N TRP A 99 -1.22 15.23 5.77
CA TRP A 99 0.02 16.02 5.82
C TRP A 99 0.80 15.91 4.52
N ARG A 100 1.62 16.93 4.26
CA ARG A 100 2.58 16.89 3.16
C ARG A 100 3.76 16.02 3.56
N VAL A 101 4.14 15.13 2.65
CA VAL A 101 5.36 14.35 2.76
C VAL A 101 6.42 15.06 1.93
N GLU A 102 7.54 15.38 2.56
CA GLU A 102 8.73 15.85 1.86
C GLU A 102 9.63 14.63 1.66
N VAL A 103 9.59 14.07 0.46
CA VAL A 103 10.47 12.99 0.01
C VAL A 103 11.25 13.52 -1.18
N GLU A 104 12.58 13.45 -1.11
CA GLU A 104 13.41 13.80 -2.26
C GLU A 104 13.08 12.86 -3.42
N GLY A 105 12.68 13.43 -4.57
CA GLY A 105 12.42 12.68 -5.80
C GLY A 105 10.99 12.14 -5.98
N ALA A 106 10.02 12.48 -5.12
CA ALA A 106 8.61 12.22 -5.40
C ALA A 106 8.08 13.25 -6.41
N VAL A 107 7.72 12.78 -7.60
CA VAL A 107 7.22 13.60 -8.73
C VAL A 107 5.71 13.79 -8.63
#